data_AF-A0A8B0SS63-F1
#
_entry.id   AF-A0A8B0SS63-F1
#
_cell.length_a   1.000
_cell.length_b   1.000
_cell.length_c   1.000
_cell.angle_alpha   90.00
_cell.angle_beta   90.00
_cell.angle_gamma   90.00
#
_symmetry.space_group_name_H-M   'P 1'
#
loop_
_entity.id
_entity.type
_entity.pdbx_description
1 polymer ?
#
loop_
_entity_poly.entity_id
_entity_poly.type
_entity_poly.pdbx_seq_one_letter_code
_entity_poly.pdbx_strand_id
1 'polypeptide(L)'
;MTSPTDTKEQEVGFKALLEHLFELRDRLMRIVIALIGVFIVLSPFAQELYNWLSDPLMRHLPDGVKLIAVGVASPFLIPFKLALLVAFLITLPYTFYQVWGFVAPGLYQHEKRLITPLLISSVGLFYVGMAFAYYLVIPTISQAAIAFTPSNVNPAPDIAAYLDFTVAMFLAFGISFETPVATILLIGMGVVSIETLEKSRPYIIVGIFVIAMFLTPPDVVSQVLMAVPIWLLFELGLLLSRVFGKHLERFKVEKAEHEAEQTIHNSNLPVTAGAAGAAATGAAAATAWENDQYIFEETTPVQSTDDEAFRPLTDAEMEAELERMDVEFKRMEDNFRKEEHDK
;
A
#
# COMPACT_ATOMS: atom_id res chain seq x y z
N MET A 1 19.37 28.88 -14.42
CA MET A 1 18.03 29.26 -14.92
C MET A 1 17.30 27.97 -15.22
N THR A 2 16.36 27.57 -14.37
CA THR A 2 15.53 26.38 -14.57
C THR A 2 14.62 26.62 -15.76
N SER A 3 14.67 25.75 -16.76
CA SER A 3 13.89 25.87 -17.99
C SER A 3 12.38 25.95 -17.67
N PRO A 4 11.59 26.73 -18.44
CA PRO A 4 10.14 26.90 -18.22
C PRO A 4 9.31 25.60 -18.36
N THR A 5 9.93 24.50 -18.79
CA THR A 5 9.33 23.16 -18.89
C THR A 5 9.26 22.45 -17.54
N ASP A 6 10.29 22.56 -16.68
CA ASP A 6 10.31 21.93 -15.35
C ASP A 6 9.19 22.45 -14.44
N THR A 7 8.88 23.75 -14.54
CA THR A 7 7.84 24.37 -13.72
C THR A 7 6.43 23.87 -14.08
N LYS A 8 6.18 23.55 -15.35
CA LYS A 8 4.86 23.06 -15.81
C LYS A 8 4.62 21.60 -15.43
N GLU A 9 5.62 20.74 -15.56
CA GLU A 9 5.52 19.33 -15.14
C GLU A 9 5.34 19.21 -13.62
N GLN A 10 6.05 20.05 -12.85
CA GLN A 10 5.87 20.12 -11.39
C GLN A 10 4.47 20.63 -10.99
N GLU A 11 3.91 21.61 -11.70
CA GLU A 11 2.55 22.11 -11.42
C GLU A 11 1.46 21.07 -11.69
N VAL A 12 1.63 20.25 -12.75
CA VAL A 12 0.68 19.18 -13.11
C VAL A 12 0.74 18.03 -12.11
N GLY A 13 1.94 17.59 -11.73
CA GLY A 13 2.11 16.55 -10.70
C GLY A 13 1.57 16.98 -9.33
N PHE A 14 1.80 18.23 -8.93
CA PHE A 14 1.27 18.77 -7.68
C PHE A 14 -0.26 18.82 -7.68
N LYS A 15 -0.90 19.23 -8.78
CA LYS A 15 -2.37 19.22 -8.92
C LYS A 15 -2.95 17.81 -8.83
N ALA A 16 -2.33 16.81 -9.47
CA ALA A 16 -2.75 15.42 -9.39
C ALA A 16 -2.63 14.85 -7.97
N LEU A 17 -1.54 15.16 -7.24
CA LEU A 17 -1.37 14.76 -5.85
C LEU A 17 -2.42 15.41 -4.93
N LEU A 18 -2.72 16.70 -5.14
CA LEU A 18 -3.77 17.39 -4.39
C LEU A 18 -5.16 16.78 -4.67
N GLU A 19 -5.48 16.49 -5.92
CA GLU A 19 -6.73 15.81 -6.29
C GLU A 19 -6.85 14.45 -5.60
N HIS A 20 -5.78 13.66 -5.60
CA HIS A 20 -5.75 12.38 -4.90
C HIS A 20 -5.93 12.54 -3.38
N LEU A 21 -5.30 13.53 -2.75
CA LEU A 21 -5.49 13.83 -1.32
C LEU A 21 -6.92 14.29 -0.99
N PHE A 22 -7.56 15.07 -1.87
CA PHE A 22 -8.95 15.48 -1.69
C PHE A 22 -9.90 14.29 -1.80
N GLU A 23 -9.63 13.38 -2.74
CA GLU A 23 -10.38 12.13 -2.86
C GLU A 23 -10.28 11.27 -1.59
N LEU A 24 -9.07 11.13 -1.02
CA LEU A 24 -8.86 10.41 0.24
C LEU A 24 -9.68 11.03 1.37
N ARG A 25 -9.62 12.35 1.51
CA ARG A 25 -10.36 13.10 2.54
C ARG A 25 -11.86 12.86 2.42
N ASP A 26 -12.42 13.00 1.22
CA ASP A 26 -13.86 12.87 1.01
C ASP A 26 -14.35 11.45 1.30
N ARG A 27 -13.58 10.43 0.90
CA ARG A 27 -13.86 9.03 1.22
C ARG A 27 -13.76 8.75 2.72
N LEU A 28 -12.72 9.26 3.38
CA LEU A 28 -12.54 9.14 4.82
C LEU A 28 -13.72 9.77 5.57
N MET A 29 -14.15 10.97 5.17
CA MET A 29 -15.31 11.63 5.78
C MET A 29 -16.59 10.81 5.63
N ARG A 30 -16.83 10.17 4.48
CA ARG A 30 -17.98 9.28 4.28
C ARG A 30 -17.93 8.04 5.19
N ILE A 31 -16.74 7.43 5.34
CA ILE A 31 -16.53 6.30 6.25
C ILE A 31 -16.85 6.73 7.68
N VAL A 32 -16.31 7.86 8.14
CA VAL A 32 -16.52 8.38 9.49
C VAL A 32 -17.99 8.72 9.72
N ILE A 33 -18.67 9.37 8.77
CA ILE A 33 -20.09 9.71 8.90
C ILE A 33 -20.94 8.43 9.00
N ALA A 34 -20.68 7.43 8.16
CA ALA A 34 -21.39 6.15 8.22
C ALA A 34 -21.15 5.46 9.57
N LEU A 35 -19.90 5.42 10.04
CA LEU A 35 -19.52 4.85 11.33
C LEU A 35 -20.25 5.53 12.49
N ILE A 36 -20.22 6.86 12.54
CA ILE A 36 -20.89 7.64 13.59
C ILE A 36 -22.40 7.46 13.53
N GLY A 37 -22.99 7.42 12.33
CA GLY A 37 -24.41 7.15 12.15
C GLY A 37 -24.84 5.80 12.75
N VAL A 38 -24.09 4.73 12.46
CA VAL A 38 -24.36 3.41 13.04
C VAL A 38 -24.07 3.37 14.53
N PHE A 39 -23.01 4.03 14.99
CA PHE A 39 -22.67 4.13 16.41
C PHE A 39 -23.78 4.78 17.22
N ILE A 40 -24.36 5.89 16.75
CA ILE A 40 -25.48 6.56 17.42
C ILE A 40 -26.68 5.61 17.55
N VAL A 41 -26.99 4.83 16.52
CA VAL A 41 -28.08 3.84 16.53
C VAL A 41 -27.82 2.69 17.52
N LEU A 42 -26.56 2.23 17.63
CA LEU A 42 -26.18 1.16 18.56
C LEU A 42 -25.97 1.64 20.00
N SER A 43 -25.73 2.93 20.22
CA SER A 43 -25.41 3.51 21.51
C SER A 43 -26.42 3.18 22.64
N PRO A 44 -27.75 3.08 22.42
CA PRO A 44 -28.70 2.68 23.47
C PRO A 44 -28.56 1.22 23.89
N PHE A 45 -28.04 0.36 23.01
CA PHE A 45 -27.89 -1.10 23.21
C PHE A 45 -26.50 -1.49 23.71
N ALA A 46 -25.64 -0.52 24.02
CA ALA A 46 -24.23 -0.75 24.34
C ALA A 46 -24.03 -1.74 25.49
N GLN A 47 -24.87 -1.69 26.53
CA GLN A 47 -24.77 -2.61 27.68
C GLN A 47 -25.14 -4.06 27.31
N GLU A 48 -26.20 -4.24 26.53
CA GLU A 48 -26.63 -5.57 26.05
C GLU A 48 -25.55 -6.20 25.16
N LEU A 49 -24.93 -5.39 24.30
CA LEU A 49 -23.82 -5.80 23.44
C LEU A 49 -22.63 -6.32 24.26
N TYR A 50 -22.32 -5.66 25.38
CA TYR A 50 -21.23 -6.07 26.26
C TYR A 50 -21.51 -7.40 26.97
N ASN A 51 -22.74 -7.59 27.43
CA ASN A 51 -23.15 -8.88 28.03
C ASN A 51 -22.96 -10.02 27.01
N TRP A 52 -23.33 -9.78 25.75
CA TRP A 52 -23.16 -10.77 24.69
C TRP A 52 -21.69 -11.07 24.36
N LEU A 53 -20.81 -10.08 24.41
CA LEU A 53 -19.37 -10.27 24.20
C LEU A 53 -18.69 -11.00 25.38
N SER A 54 -19.12 -10.74 26.61
CA SER A 54 -18.51 -11.28 27.83
C SER A 54 -18.96 -12.71 28.16
N ASP A 55 -20.10 -13.14 27.59
CA ASP A 55 -20.69 -14.46 27.73
C ASP A 55 -19.71 -15.66 27.56
N PRO A 56 -18.88 -15.74 26.50
CA PRO A 56 -17.93 -16.85 26.34
C PRO A 56 -16.84 -16.84 27.40
N LEU A 57 -16.37 -15.67 27.81
CA LEU A 57 -15.38 -15.57 28.88
C LEU A 57 -15.99 -16.04 30.19
N MET A 58 -17.20 -15.60 30.52
CA MET A 58 -17.90 -16.01 31.75
C MET A 58 -18.08 -17.54 31.87
N ARG A 59 -18.21 -18.27 30.75
CA ARG A 59 -18.29 -19.75 30.76
C ARG A 59 -16.97 -20.45 31.11
N HIS A 60 -15.83 -19.77 30.98
CA HIS A 60 -14.52 -20.31 31.31
C HIS A 60 -14.02 -19.89 32.69
N LEU A 61 -14.74 -18.98 33.37
CA LEU A 61 -14.42 -18.62 34.74
C LEU A 61 -15.04 -19.63 35.73
N PRO A 62 -14.39 -19.88 36.88
CA PRO A 62 -14.98 -20.66 37.97
C PRO A 62 -16.32 -20.05 38.44
N ASP A 63 -17.26 -20.92 38.82
CA ASP A 63 -18.59 -20.50 39.28
C ASP A 63 -18.49 -19.44 40.39
N GLY A 64 -19.13 -18.29 40.14
CA GLY A 64 -19.21 -17.18 41.10
C GLY A 64 -18.18 -16.05 40.89
N VAL A 65 -17.19 -16.20 40.00
CA VAL A 65 -16.28 -15.09 39.64
C VAL A 65 -16.94 -14.20 38.58
N LYS A 66 -17.10 -12.93 38.91
CA LYS A 66 -17.60 -11.90 37.97
C LYS A 66 -16.45 -11.03 37.50
N LEU A 67 -16.59 -10.47 36.30
CA LEU A 67 -15.69 -9.42 35.83
C LEU A 67 -15.72 -8.24 36.80
N ILE A 68 -14.53 -7.70 37.10
CA ILE A 68 -14.38 -6.53 37.96
C ILE A 68 -14.22 -5.27 37.11
N ALA A 69 -14.66 -4.14 37.64
CA ALA A 69 -14.38 -2.83 37.09
C ALA A 69 -13.39 -2.12 38.01
N VAL A 70 -12.12 -2.04 37.59
CA VAL A 70 -11.08 -1.36 38.37
C VAL A 70 -11.22 0.17 38.24
N GLY A 71 -11.53 0.65 37.04
CA GLY A 71 -11.72 2.08 36.77
C GLY A 71 -13.13 2.57 37.11
N VAL A 72 -13.22 3.75 37.72
CA VAL A 72 -14.51 4.40 38.06
C VAL A 72 -15.36 4.67 36.82
N ALA A 73 -14.71 5.03 35.70
CA ALA A 73 -15.38 5.31 34.44
C ALA A 73 -15.64 4.04 33.59
N SER A 74 -15.07 2.88 33.95
CA SER A 74 -15.11 1.68 33.11
C SER A 74 -16.54 1.18 32.85
N PRO A 75 -17.46 1.11 33.84
CA PRO A 75 -18.84 0.68 33.58
C PRO A 75 -19.59 1.56 32.58
N PHE A 76 -19.17 2.81 32.41
CA PHE A 76 -19.76 3.74 31.47
C PHE A 76 -19.07 3.67 30.09
N LEU A 77 -17.74 3.77 30.03
CA LEU A 77 -17.00 3.91 28.77
C LEU A 77 -16.85 2.60 27.99
N ILE A 78 -16.74 1.47 28.67
CA ILE A 78 -16.45 0.16 28.04
C ILE A 78 -17.61 -0.30 27.14
N PRO A 79 -18.89 -0.23 27.55
CA PRO A 79 -20.01 -0.51 26.65
C PRO A 79 -19.99 0.34 25.37
N PHE A 80 -19.72 1.65 25.48
CA PHE A 80 -19.64 2.53 24.30
C PHE A 80 -18.44 2.22 23.41
N LYS A 81 -17.29 1.86 23.99
CA LYS A 81 -16.11 1.43 23.22
C LYS A 81 -16.44 0.17 22.39
N LEU A 82 -17.20 -0.77 22.96
CA LEU A 82 -17.67 -1.93 22.22
C LEU A 82 -18.72 -1.56 21.17
N ALA A 83 -19.67 -0.69 21.47
CA ALA A 83 -20.65 -0.23 20.49
C ALA A 83 -19.98 0.42 19.27
N LEU A 84 -18.88 1.17 19.48
CA LEU A 84 -18.06 1.73 18.40
C LEU A 84 -17.39 0.64 17.56
N LEU A 85 -16.83 -0.39 18.21
CA LEU A 85 -16.26 -1.54 17.51
C LEU A 85 -17.32 -2.24 16.64
N VAL A 86 -18.49 -2.53 17.19
CA VAL A 86 -19.57 -3.19 16.43
C VAL A 86 -20.09 -2.28 15.31
N ALA A 87 -20.17 -0.97 15.53
CA ALA A 87 -20.48 -0.02 14.46
C ALA A 87 -19.45 -0.08 13.32
N PHE A 88 -18.16 -0.22 13.67
CA PHE A 88 -17.10 -0.43 12.68
C PHE A 88 -17.29 -1.75 11.92
N LEU A 89 -17.63 -2.84 12.58
CA LEU A 89 -17.90 -4.13 11.93
C LEU A 89 -19.08 -4.05 10.95
N ILE A 90 -20.15 -3.36 11.30
CA ILE A 90 -21.33 -3.18 10.43
C ILE A 90 -20.98 -2.30 9.23
N THR A 91 -20.18 -1.24 9.44
CA THR A 91 -19.76 -0.32 8.37
C THR A 91 -18.55 -0.82 7.57
N LEU A 92 -18.01 -1.99 7.92
CA LEU A 92 -16.83 -2.58 7.31
C LEU A 92 -16.98 -2.82 5.80
N PRO A 93 -18.10 -3.39 5.27
CA PRO A 93 -18.26 -3.58 3.83
C PRO A 93 -18.24 -2.25 3.07
N TYR A 94 -18.84 -1.21 3.65
CA TYR A 94 -18.81 0.14 3.09
C TYR A 94 -17.41 0.76 3.18
N THR A 95 -16.71 0.54 4.29
CA THR A 95 -15.34 1.01 4.51
C THR A 95 -14.40 0.42 3.46
N PHE A 96 -14.45 -0.88 3.25
CA PHE A 96 -13.66 -1.55 2.23
C PHE A 96 -14.01 -1.03 0.83
N TYR A 97 -15.29 -0.86 0.51
CA TYR A 97 -15.69 -0.26 -0.77
C TYR A 97 -15.06 1.14 -1.00
N GLN A 98 -15.05 1.99 0.03
CA GLN A 98 -14.44 3.32 -0.06
C GLN A 98 -12.92 3.27 -0.17
N VAL A 99 -12.25 2.42 0.61
CA VAL A 99 -10.79 2.21 0.58
C VAL A 99 -10.37 1.67 -0.78
N TRP A 100 -11.01 0.61 -1.27
CA TRP A 100 -10.69 0.01 -2.56
C TRP A 100 -10.97 0.94 -3.71
N GLY A 101 -12.04 1.73 -3.67
CA GLY A 101 -12.26 2.71 -4.72
C GLY A 101 -11.19 3.81 -4.75
N PHE A 102 -10.45 4.06 -3.66
CA PHE A 102 -9.33 5.02 -3.60
C PHE A 102 -8.03 4.42 -4.12
N VAL A 103 -7.83 3.11 -3.91
CA VAL A 103 -6.68 2.36 -4.41
C VAL A 103 -6.84 2.02 -5.90
N ALA A 104 -8.07 1.82 -6.36
CA ALA A 104 -8.42 1.43 -7.73
C ALA A 104 -8.25 2.46 -8.87
N PRO A 105 -8.02 3.78 -8.68
CA PRO A 105 -7.82 4.70 -9.81
C PRO A 105 -6.65 4.28 -10.72
N GLY A 106 -5.66 3.54 -10.19
CA GLY A 106 -4.52 3.02 -10.94
C GLY A 106 -4.69 1.62 -11.54
N LEU A 107 -5.86 0.98 -11.44
CA LEU A 107 -6.11 -0.43 -11.83
C LEU A 107 -7.15 -0.59 -12.97
N TYR A 108 -7.44 0.50 -13.69
CA TYR A 108 -8.27 0.60 -14.89
C TYR A 108 -9.78 0.31 -14.77
N GLN A 109 -10.52 1.33 -15.20
CA GLN A 109 -11.98 1.48 -15.21
C GLN A 109 -12.75 0.39 -15.99
N HIS A 110 -12.04 -0.51 -16.69
CA HIS A 110 -12.63 -1.47 -17.62
C HIS A 110 -12.70 -2.92 -17.10
N GLU A 111 -11.98 -3.28 -16.03
CA GLU A 111 -12.02 -4.63 -15.44
C GLU A 111 -12.59 -4.67 -14.00
N LYS A 112 -13.67 -3.91 -13.76
CA LYS A 112 -14.46 -3.92 -12.50
C LYS A 112 -14.85 -5.33 -12.02
N ARG A 113 -14.82 -6.33 -12.92
CA ARG A 113 -15.22 -7.71 -12.66
C ARG A 113 -14.25 -8.49 -11.77
N LEU A 114 -12.95 -8.14 -11.72
CA LEU A 114 -11.99 -8.85 -10.85
C LEU A 114 -11.78 -8.15 -9.50
N ILE A 115 -11.96 -6.84 -9.42
CA ILE A 115 -11.91 -6.10 -8.15
C ILE A 115 -13.08 -6.48 -7.25
N THR A 116 -14.28 -6.68 -7.82
CA THR A 116 -15.49 -7.02 -7.06
C THR A 116 -15.38 -8.34 -6.25
N PRO A 117 -14.97 -9.50 -6.83
CA PRO A 117 -14.79 -10.72 -6.05
C PRO A 117 -13.63 -10.60 -5.06
N LEU A 118 -12.59 -9.82 -5.36
CA LEU A 118 -11.49 -9.56 -4.43
C LEU A 118 -11.97 -8.77 -3.21
N LEU A 119 -12.77 -7.71 -3.43
CA LEU A 119 -13.39 -6.90 -2.39
C LEU A 119 -14.32 -7.73 -1.49
N ILE A 120 -15.19 -8.55 -2.08
CA ILE A 120 -16.10 -9.43 -1.34
C ILE A 120 -15.30 -10.46 -0.54
N SER A 121 -14.28 -11.06 -1.16
CA SER A 121 -13.40 -12.02 -0.49
C SER A 121 -12.68 -11.38 0.68
N SER A 122 -12.15 -10.18 0.51
CA SER A 122 -11.47 -9.37 1.52
C SER A 122 -12.39 -9.11 2.73
N VAL A 123 -13.57 -8.52 2.51
CA VAL A 123 -14.57 -8.32 3.58
C VAL A 123 -14.92 -9.64 4.30
N GLY A 124 -15.10 -10.73 3.55
CA GLY A 124 -15.33 -12.06 4.11
C GLY A 124 -14.16 -12.56 4.95
N LEU A 125 -12.92 -12.38 4.47
CA LEU A 125 -11.70 -12.79 5.14
C LEU A 125 -11.49 -12.02 6.43
N PHE A 126 -11.80 -10.73 6.45
CA PHE A 126 -11.79 -9.93 7.69
C PHE A 126 -12.73 -10.53 8.74
N TYR A 127 -13.98 -10.83 8.37
CA TYR A 127 -14.95 -11.44 9.30
C TYR A 127 -14.52 -12.84 9.75
N VAL A 128 -13.93 -13.63 8.85
CA VAL A 128 -13.35 -14.93 9.20
C VAL A 128 -12.18 -14.76 10.17
N GLY A 129 -11.32 -13.76 9.98
CA GLY A 129 -10.23 -13.44 10.90
C GLY A 129 -10.71 -13.01 12.27
N MET A 130 -11.77 -12.19 12.32
CA MET A 130 -12.44 -11.84 13.57
C MET A 130 -13.06 -13.05 14.28
N ALA A 131 -13.75 -13.92 13.52
CA ALA A 131 -14.32 -15.15 14.06
C ALA A 131 -13.22 -16.09 14.58
N PHE A 132 -12.11 -16.21 13.86
CA PHE A 132 -10.94 -16.97 14.28
C PHE A 132 -10.38 -16.43 15.61
N ALA A 133 -10.23 -15.11 15.73
CA ALA A 133 -9.79 -14.49 16.97
C ALA A 133 -10.75 -14.76 18.14
N TYR A 134 -12.07 -14.61 17.92
CA TYR A 134 -13.07 -14.79 18.96
C TYR A 134 -13.23 -16.24 19.42
N TYR A 135 -13.28 -17.19 18.49
CA TYR A 135 -13.60 -18.60 18.80
C TYR A 135 -12.37 -19.46 19.14
N LEU A 136 -11.19 -19.13 18.61
CA LEU A 136 -9.98 -19.93 18.87
C LEU A 136 -8.98 -19.20 19.75
N VAL A 137 -8.63 -17.96 19.42
CA VAL A 137 -7.50 -17.27 20.06
C VAL A 137 -7.84 -16.82 21.48
N ILE A 138 -8.97 -16.11 21.67
CA ILE A 138 -9.37 -15.60 22.99
C ILE A 138 -9.52 -16.73 24.02
N PRO A 139 -10.23 -17.85 23.74
CA PRO A 139 -10.34 -18.95 24.69
C PRO A 139 -8.98 -19.57 25.02
N THR A 140 -8.11 -19.74 24.03
CA THR A 140 -6.81 -20.38 24.27
C THR A 140 -5.91 -19.53 25.17
N ILE A 141 -5.86 -18.22 24.94
CA ILE A 141 -5.09 -17.30 25.78
C ILE A 141 -5.70 -17.21 27.18
N SER A 142 -7.03 -17.21 27.29
CA SER A 142 -7.71 -17.20 28.59
C SER A 142 -7.40 -18.47 29.40
N GLN A 143 -7.39 -19.64 28.75
CA GLN A 143 -6.99 -20.90 29.38
C GLN A 143 -5.53 -20.89 29.82
N ALA A 144 -4.62 -20.37 28.99
CA ALA A 144 -3.22 -20.20 29.34
C ALA A 144 -3.06 -19.28 30.57
N ALA A 145 -3.77 -18.14 30.60
CA ALA A 145 -3.73 -17.20 31.73
C ALA A 145 -4.17 -17.86 33.05
N ILE A 146 -5.23 -18.67 33.02
CA ILE A 146 -5.68 -19.44 34.20
C ILE A 146 -4.64 -20.49 34.59
N ALA A 147 -4.06 -21.21 33.62
CA ALA A 147 -3.07 -22.25 33.87
C ALA A 147 -1.77 -21.73 34.51
N PHE A 148 -1.37 -20.49 34.19
CA PHE A 148 -0.21 -19.82 34.80
C PHE A 148 -0.53 -19.12 36.13
N THR A 149 -1.78 -19.12 36.59
CA THR A 149 -2.16 -18.45 37.84
C THR A 149 -1.68 -19.27 39.05
N PRO A 150 -0.91 -18.67 39.98
CA PRO A 150 -0.52 -19.32 41.22
C PRO A 150 -1.73 -19.72 42.08
N SER A 151 -1.63 -20.83 42.81
CA SER A 151 -2.74 -21.40 43.60
C SER A 151 -3.28 -20.50 44.73
N ASN A 152 -2.59 -19.41 45.05
CA ASN A 152 -2.95 -18.44 46.09
C ASN A 152 -3.58 -17.14 45.55
N VAL A 153 -3.83 -17.04 44.24
CA VAL A 153 -4.43 -15.86 43.60
C VAL A 153 -5.76 -16.24 42.97
N ASN A 154 -6.80 -15.42 43.20
CA ASN A 154 -8.07 -15.56 42.47
C ASN A 154 -8.00 -14.70 41.19
N PRO A 155 -7.94 -15.29 39.99
CA PRO A 155 -7.86 -14.53 38.75
C PRO A 155 -9.23 -13.94 38.41
N ALA A 156 -9.44 -12.67 38.74
CA ALA A 156 -10.62 -11.90 38.32
C ALA A 156 -10.24 -10.94 37.19
N PRO A 157 -10.68 -11.18 35.93
CA PRO A 157 -10.40 -10.29 34.82
C PRO A 157 -11.09 -8.93 34.96
N ASP A 158 -10.41 -7.86 34.57
CA ASP A 158 -10.98 -6.52 34.48
C ASP A 158 -11.74 -6.32 33.15
N ILE A 159 -12.89 -5.65 33.21
CA ILE A 159 -13.76 -5.41 32.05
C ILE A 159 -13.08 -4.59 30.94
N ALA A 160 -12.22 -3.64 31.31
CA ALA A 160 -11.56 -2.75 30.37
C ALA A 160 -10.38 -3.46 29.72
N ALA A 161 -9.54 -4.11 30.52
CA ALA A 161 -8.43 -4.91 30.02
C ALA A 161 -8.89 -6.02 29.06
N TYR A 162 -10.00 -6.70 29.39
CA TYR A 162 -10.58 -7.71 28.50
C TYR A 162 -11.08 -7.12 27.17
N LEU A 163 -11.78 -5.99 27.20
CA LEU A 163 -12.25 -5.36 25.96
C LEU A 163 -11.08 -4.85 25.12
N ASP A 164 -10.08 -4.22 25.75
CA ASP A 164 -8.91 -3.69 25.06
C ASP A 164 -8.11 -4.79 24.36
N PHE A 165 -7.92 -5.90 25.07
CA PHE A 165 -7.33 -7.11 24.51
C PHE A 165 -8.17 -7.65 23.34
N THR A 166 -9.49 -7.75 23.50
CA THR A 166 -10.40 -8.26 22.45
C THR A 166 -10.38 -7.37 21.20
N VAL A 167 -10.43 -6.05 21.37
CA VAL A 167 -10.35 -5.07 20.28
C VAL A 167 -9.01 -5.20 19.55
N ALA A 168 -7.90 -5.28 20.29
CA ALA A 168 -6.57 -5.46 19.70
C ALA A 168 -6.48 -6.77 18.89
N MET A 169 -7.01 -7.88 19.42
CA MET A 169 -7.08 -9.17 18.69
C MET A 169 -7.90 -9.05 17.42
N PHE A 170 -9.10 -8.47 17.49
CA PHE A 170 -9.98 -8.33 16.32
C PHE A 170 -9.34 -7.48 15.22
N LEU A 171 -8.70 -6.38 15.56
CA LEU A 171 -8.00 -5.55 14.58
C LEU A 171 -6.78 -6.26 14.01
N ALA A 172 -5.94 -6.86 14.86
CA ALA A 172 -4.73 -7.52 14.42
C ALA A 172 -5.01 -8.74 13.53
N PHE A 173 -5.92 -9.63 13.94
CA PHE A 173 -6.29 -10.79 13.14
C PHE A 173 -7.15 -10.42 11.93
N GLY A 174 -8.07 -9.45 12.06
CA GLY A 174 -8.82 -8.94 10.91
C GLY A 174 -7.88 -8.44 9.80
N ILE A 175 -6.91 -7.58 10.16
CA ILE A 175 -5.90 -7.08 9.22
C ILE A 175 -4.97 -8.21 8.74
N SER A 176 -4.54 -9.11 9.62
CA SER A 176 -3.66 -10.23 9.25
C SER A 176 -4.34 -11.17 8.26
N PHE A 177 -5.66 -11.37 8.36
CA PHE A 177 -6.42 -12.16 7.40
C PHE A 177 -6.53 -11.49 6.02
N GLU A 178 -6.22 -10.20 5.88
CA GLU A 178 -6.09 -9.55 4.57
C GLU A 178 -4.74 -9.85 3.87
N THR A 179 -3.78 -10.47 4.56
CA THR A 179 -2.46 -10.80 3.99
C THR A 179 -2.53 -11.57 2.66
N PRO A 180 -3.42 -12.58 2.47
CA PRO A 180 -3.54 -13.27 1.19
C PRO A 180 -3.98 -12.33 0.06
N VAL A 181 -4.97 -11.47 0.32
CA VAL A 181 -5.49 -10.50 -0.64
C VAL A 181 -4.41 -9.47 -0.99
N ALA A 182 -3.72 -8.94 0.02
CA ALA A 182 -2.62 -8.00 -0.16
C ALA A 182 -1.48 -8.61 -0.98
N THR A 183 -1.14 -9.88 -0.74
CA THR A 183 -0.09 -10.61 -1.48
C THR A 183 -0.45 -10.75 -2.96
N ILE A 184 -1.68 -11.20 -3.26
CA ILE A 184 -2.18 -11.33 -4.64
C ILE A 184 -2.15 -9.97 -5.35
N LEU A 185 -2.58 -8.91 -4.68
CA LEU A 185 -2.61 -7.57 -5.23
C LEU A 185 -1.20 -7.04 -5.53
N LEU A 186 -0.25 -7.19 -4.60
CA LEU A 186 1.14 -6.74 -4.78
C LEU A 186 1.80 -7.42 -5.99
N ILE A 187 1.56 -8.71 -6.16
CA ILE A 187 2.09 -9.46 -7.31
C ILE A 187 1.37 -9.05 -8.60
N GLY A 188 0.05 -8.82 -8.54
CA GLY A 188 -0.73 -8.46 -9.72
C GLY A 188 -0.48 -7.05 -10.23
N MET A 189 -0.19 -6.11 -9.34
CA MET A 189 0.26 -4.77 -9.72
C MET A 189 1.70 -4.75 -10.25
N GLY A 190 2.44 -5.86 -10.11
CA GLY A 190 3.86 -5.97 -10.49
C GLY A 190 4.83 -5.31 -9.51
N VAL A 191 4.37 -4.90 -8.31
CA VAL A 191 5.22 -4.26 -7.29
C VAL A 191 6.25 -5.24 -6.74
N VAL A 192 5.87 -6.52 -6.60
CA VAL A 192 6.75 -7.58 -6.10
C VAL A 192 6.56 -8.86 -6.91
N SER A 193 7.65 -9.57 -7.22
CA SER A 193 7.57 -10.89 -7.85
C SER A 193 7.35 -12.00 -6.81
N ILE A 194 6.76 -13.12 -7.27
CA ILE A 194 6.59 -14.33 -6.45
C ILE A 194 7.95 -14.77 -5.86
N GLU A 195 9.01 -14.75 -6.67
CA GLU A 195 10.38 -15.12 -6.28
C GLU A 195 10.94 -14.24 -5.16
N THR A 196 10.66 -12.94 -5.19
CA THR A 196 11.11 -11.99 -4.15
C THR A 196 10.41 -12.27 -2.82
N LEU A 197 9.11 -12.58 -2.84
CA LEU A 197 8.37 -12.95 -1.63
C LEU A 197 8.85 -14.30 -1.07
N GLU A 198 9.22 -15.24 -1.94
CA GLU A 198 9.79 -16.53 -1.53
C GLU A 198 11.14 -16.40 -0.83
N LYS A 199 12.01 -15.54 -1.36
CA LYS A 199 13.30 -15.22 -0.71
C LYS A 199 13.10 -14.48 0.60
N SER A 200 12.00 -13.72 0.72
CA SER A 200 11.72 -12.89 1.89
C SER A 200 10.98 -13.62 3.03
N ARG A 201 10.67 -14.92 2.90
CA ARG A 201 9.98 -15.72 3.94
C ARG A 201 10.58 -15.55 5.35
N PRO A 202 11.92 -15.60 5.55
CA PRO A 202 12.48 -15.48 6.90
C PRO A 202 12.16 -14.13 7.55
N TYR A 203 12.17 -13.04 6.78
CA TYR A 203 11.84 -11.70 7.29
C TYR A 203 10.37 -11.59 7.68
N ILE A 204 9.47 -12.19 6.89
CA ILE A 204 8.03 -12.19 7.15
C ILE A 204 7.73 -12.99 8.42
N ILE A 205 8.33 -14.18 8.57
CA ILE A 205 8.18 -14.99 9.78
C ILE A 205 8.62 -14.20 11.01
N VAL A 206 9.79 -13.54 10.97
CA VAL A 206 10.25 -12.69 12.08
C VAL A 206 9.26 -11.56 12.36
N GLY A 207 8.75 -10.87 11.33
CA GLY A 207 7.74 -9.83 11.47
C GLY A 207 6.46 -10.31 12.15
N ILE A 208 5.98 -11.50 11.78
CA ILE A 208 4.80 -12.13 12.40
C ILE A 208 5.04 -12.43 13.88
N PHE A 209 6.22 -12.96 14.22
CA PHE A 209 6.58 -13.21 15.63
C PHE A 209 6.70 -11.92 16.45
N VAL A 210 7.15 -10.81 15.84
CA VAL A 210 7.17 -9.50 16.49
C VAL A 210 5.76 -8.99 16.74
N ILE A 211 4.85 -9.10 15.77
CA ILE A 211 3.44 -8.72 15.95
C ILE A 211 2.81 -9.58 17.06
N ALA A 212 3.04 -10.90 17.04
CA ALA A 212 2.55 -11.81 18.07
C ALA A 212 3.08 -11.45 19.46
N MET A 213 4.35 -11.02 19.57
CA MET A 213 4.95 -10.56 20.83
C MET A 213 4.26 -9.31 21.40
N PHE A 214 3.76 -8.40 20.58
CA PHE A 214 2.99 -7.25 21.07
C PHE A 214 1.57 -7.62 21.46
N LEU A 215 1.02 -8.66 20.85
CA LEU A 215 -0.35 -9.09 21.04
C LEU A 215 -0.54 -10.02 22.23
N THR A 216 0.41 -10.91 22.49
CA THR A 216 0.45 -11.73 23.70
C THR A 216 1.47 -11.20 24.68
N PRO A 217 1.22 -11.30 26.00
CA PRO A 217 2.29 -11.20 26.99
C PRO A 217 3.42 -12.20 26.68
N PRO A 218 4.59 -12.13 27.36
CA PRO A 218 5.77 -12.97 27.05
C PRO A 218 5.58 -14.46 27.40
N ASP A 219 4.65 -15.12 26.70
CA ASP A 219 4.39 -16.55 26.69
C ASP A 219 4.66 -17.09 25.29
N VAL A 220 5.69 -17.92 25.18
CA VAL A 220 6.14 -18.52 23.91
C VAL A 220 5.06 -19.41 23.29
N VAL A 221 4.25 -20.10 24.11
CA VAL A 221 3.23 -21.03 23.59
C VAL A 221 2.13 -20.25 22.88
N SER A 222 1.55 -19.26 23.55
CA SER A 222 0.54 -18.39 22.95
C SER A 222 1.09 -17.60 21.76
N GLN A 223 2.35 -17.14 21.83
CA GLN A 223 3.01 -16.43 20.73
C GLN A 223 3.12 -17.30 19.47
N VAL A 224 3.61 -18.54 19.59
CA VAL A 224 3.71 -19.49 18.47
C VAL A 224 2.33 -19.84 17.92
N LEU A 225 1.36 -20.09 18.81
CA LEU A 225 0.00 -20.45 18.41
C LEU A 225 -0.68 -19.36 17.57
N MET A 226 -0.39 -18.10 17.82
CA MET A 226 -0.90 -16.97 17.02
C MET A 226 -0.09 -16.71 15.75
N ALA A 227 1.24 -16.89 15.81
CA ALA A 227 2.13 -16.66 14.68
C ALA A 227 1.89 -17.66 13.54
N VAL A 228 1.67 -18.95 13.87
CA VAL A 228 1.48 -20.01 12.88
C VAL A 228 0.29 -19.73 11.93
N PRO A 229 -0.92 -19.38 12.41
CA PRO A 229 -2.04 -18.99 11.55
C PRO A 229 -1.71 -17.85 10.57
N ILE A 230 -1.02 -16.81 11.04
CA ILE A 230 -0.66 -15.66 10.20
C ILE A 230 0.37 -16.07 9.13
N TRP A 231 1.33 -16.92 9.50
CA TRP A 231 2.30 -17.46 8.54
C TRP A 231 1.61 -18.35 7.49
N LEU A 232 0.68 -19.21 7.90
CA LEU A 232 -0.11 -20.03 6.98
C LEU A 232 -0.95 -19.18 6.02
N LEU A 233 -1.48 -18.05 6.46
CA LEU A 233 -2.20 -17.11 5.60
C LEU A 233 -1.28 -16.47 4.56
N PHE A 234 -0.07 -16.07 4.94
CA PHE A 234 0.92 -15.59 3.97
C PHE A 234 1.22 -16.66 2.90
N GLU A 235 1.41 -17.92 3.32
CA GLU A 235 1.65 -19.05 2.42
C GLU A 235 0.45 -19.39 1.54
N LEU A 236 -0.76 -19.27 2.07
CA LEU A 236 -1.98 -19.36 1.29
C LEU A 236 -2.03 -18.25 0.23
N GLY A 237 -1.69 -17.00 0.59
CA GLY A 237 -1.61 -15.87 -0.33
C GLY A 237 -0.66 -16.12 -1.49
N LEU A 238 0.55 -16.60 -1.19
CA LEU A 238 1.55 -16.92 -2.20
C LEU A 238 1.11 -18.09 -3.10
N LEU A 239 0.49 -19.12 -2.53
CA LEU A 239 -0.06 -20.25 -3.28
C LEU A 239 -1.19 -19.81 -4.21
N LEU A 240 -2.15 -19.03 -3.71
CA LEU A 240 -3.25 -18.49 -4.50
C LEU A 240 -2.72 -17.62 -5.65
N SER A 241 -1.72 -16.79 -5.39
CA SER A 241 -1.05 -15.98 -6.42
C SER A 241 -0.48 -16.81 -7.57
N ARG A 242 0.10 -17.98 -7.28
CA ARG A 242 0.60 -18.91 -8.31
C ARG A 242 -0.55 -19.55 -9.11
N VAL A 243 -1.65 -19.92 -8.44
CA VAL A 243 -2.84 -20.51 -9.10
C VAL A 243 -3.53 -19.47 -9.98
N PHE A 244 -3.66 -18.23 -9.52
CA PHE A 244 -4.24 -17.11 -10.26
C PHE A 244 -3.24 -16.45 -11.23
N GLY A 245 -2.04 -16.99 -11.39
CA GLY A 245 -0.97 -16.42 -12.23
C GLY A 245 -1.44 -16.08 -13.65
N LYS A 246 -2.31 -16.90 -14.27
CA LYS A 246 -2.87 -16.63 -15.61
C LYS A 246 -3.86 -15.45 -15.67
N HIS A 247 -4.55 -15.14 -14.58
CA HIS A 247 -5.37 -13.93 -14.48
C HIS A 247 -4.50 -12.72 -14.15
N LEU A 248 -3.47 -12.92 -13.33
CA LEU A 248 -2.47 -11.93 -12.99
C LEU A 248 -1.61 -11.47 -14.18
N GLU A 249 -1.30 -12.37 -15.12
CA GLU A 249 -0.61 -12.03 -16.36
C GLU A 249 -1.45 -11.10 -17.25
N ARG A 250 -2.77 -11.32 -17.33
CA ARG A 250 -3.68 -10.42 -18.06
C ARG A 250 -3.71 -9.03 -17.45
N PHE A 251 -3.76 -8.95 -16.13
CA PHE A 251 -3.64 -7.67 -15.41
C PHE A 251 -2.34 -6.92 -15.74
N LYS A 252 -1.21 -7.63 -15.88
CA LYS A 252 0.07 -7.01 -16.26
C LYS A 252 0.07 -6.51 -17.70
N VAL A 253 -0.46 -7.29 -18.64
CA VAL A 253 -0.53 -6.94 -20.06
C VAL A 253 -1.43 -5.73 -20.27
N GLU A 254 -2.62 -5.72 -19.66
CA GLU A 254 -3.58 -4.63 -19.79
C GLU A 254 -3.08 -3.32 -19.15
N LYS A 255 -2.38 -3.40 -18.02
CA LYS A 255 -1.69 -2.24 -17.44
C LYS A 255 -0.63 -1.67 -18.39
N ALA A 256 0.18 -2.52 -19.02
CA ALA A 256 1.19 -2.10 -19.98
C ALA A 256 0.58 -1.48 -21.24
N GLU A 257 -0.53 -2.04 -21.74
CA GLU A 257 -1.28 -1.49 -22.88
C GLU A 257 -1.81 -0.09 -22.56
N HIS A 258 -2.41 0.11 -21.39
CA HIS A 258 -2.95 1.41 -21.03
C HIS A 258 -1.90 2.47 -20.65
N GLU A 259 -0.76 2.07 -20.06
CA GLU A 259 0.38 2.97 -19.89
C GLU A 259 0.90 3.42 -21.26
N ALA A 260 0.95 2.52 -22.26
CA ALA A 260 1.28 2.87 -23.63
C ALA A 260 0.21 3.77 -24.29
N GLU A 261 -1.07 3.51 -24.08
CA GLU A 261 -2.19 4.29 -24.63
C GLU A 261 -2.26 5.71 -24.04
N GLN A 262 -2.01 5.86 -22.73
CA GLN A 262 -1.89 7.17 -22.07
C GLN A 262 -0.66 7.94 -22.55
N THR A 263 0.45 7.26 -22.80
CA THR A 263 1.66 7.87 -23.37
C THR A 263 1.43 8.37 -24.80
N ILE A 264 0.67 7.61 -25.61
CA ILE A 264 0.26 8.00 -26.97
C ILE A 264 -0.75 9.17 -26.95
N HIS A 265 -1.67 9.20 -25.99
CA HIS A 265 -2.64 10.30 -25.88
C HIS A 265 -1.97 11.62 -25.46
N ASN A 266 -0.97 11.57 -24.56
CA ASN A 266 -0.26 12.75 -24.10
C ASN A 266 0.70 13.34 -25.16
N SER A 267 1.14 12.53 -26.13
CA SER A 267 1.92 12.98 -27.29
C SER A 267 1.07 13.63 -28.40
N ASN A 268 -0.26 13.53 -28.31
CA ASN A 268 -1.21 14.20 -29.23
C ASN A 268 -1.76 15.53 -28.69
N LEU A 269 -1.27 16.02 -27.54
CA LEU A 269 -1.50 17.41 -27.17
C LEU A 269 -0.75 18.31 -28.15
N PRO A 270 -1.39 19.34 -28.73
CA PRO A 270 -0.74 20.19 -29.70
C PRO A 270 0.39 20.94 -28.98
N VAL A 271 1.64 20.51 -29.20
CA VAL A 271 2.81 21.37 -29.03
C VAL A 271 2.52 22.57 -29.91
N THR A 272 2.24 23.72 -29.28
CA THR A 272 1.92 24.96 -29.96
C THR A 272 3.05 25.26 -30.93
N ALA A 273 2.76 25.04 -32.22
CA ALA A 273 3.61 25.42 -33.33
C ALA A 273 3.81 26.93 -33.28
N GLY A 274 4.92 27.37 -32.69
CA GLY A 274 5.44 28.72 -32.81
C GLY A 274 6.51 28.75 -33.89
N ALA A 275 6.12 28.64 -35.16
CA ALA A 275 6.83 29.19 -36.32
C ALA A 275 6.20 28.66 -37.62
N ALA A 276 5.33 29.46 -38.24
CA ALA A 276 5.11 29.40 -39.68
C ALA A 276 4.46 30.71 -40.14
N GLY A 277 5.28 31.75 -40.24
CA GLY A 277 5.04 32.86 -41.14
C GLY A 277 5.90 32.67 -42.39
N ALA A 278 5.23 32.60 -43.54
CA ALA A 278 5.73 32.79 -44.91
C ALA A 278 5.98 31.57 -45.82
N ALA A 279 5.18 31.58 -46.90
CA ALA A 279 5.52 31.29 -48.30
C ALA A 279 5.46 29.85 -48.85
N ALA A 280 4.25 29.48 -49.29
CA ALA A 280 3.87 29.09 -50.65
C ALA A 280 4.87 28.30 -51.55
N THR A 281 4.46 27.10 -51.98
CA THR A 281 4.02 26.72 -53.37
C THR A 281 4.31 25.25 -53.66
N GLY A 282 3.43 24.59 -54.43
CA GLY A 282 3.83 23.47 -55.29
C GLY A 282 3.31 22.07 -54.96
N ALA A 283 2.10 21.80 -55.47
CA ALA A 283 1.43 20.53 -55.72
C ALA A 283 2.24 19.23 -55.96
N ALA A 284 1.65 18.11 -55.51
CA ALA A 284 1.20 16.94 -56.30
C ALA A 284 1.75 15.54 -55.91
N ALA A 285 0.77 14.62 -55.83
CA ALA A 285 0.79 13.20 -56.19
C ALA A 285 1.37 12.16 -55.21
N ALA A 286 0.43 11.37 -54.67
CA ALA A 286 0.63 10.01 -54.19
C ALA A 286 0.91 9.04 -55.35
N THR A 287 1.77 8.03 -55.16
CA THR A 287 1.55 6.60 -55.47
C THR A 287 2.85 5.76 -55.37
N ALA A 288 2.71 4.57 -54.75
CA ALA A 288 3.55 3.36 -54.92
C ALA A 288 5.03 3.49 -54.44
N TRP A 289 5.70 2.48 -53.87
CA TRP A 289 5.82 1.08 -54.27
C TRP A 289 6.25 0.19 -53.10
N GLU A 290 6.02 -1.10 -53.32
CA GLU A 290 6.30 -2.25 -52.48
C GLU A 290 7.66 -2.90 -52.82
N ASN A 291 8.31 -3.43 -51.77
CA ASN A 291 9.34 -4.48 -51.71
C ASN A 291 10.84 -4.27 -52.04
N ASP A 292 11.60 -4.91 -51.16
CA ASP A 292 12.84 -5.70 -51.32
C ASP A 292 14.25 -5.14 -51.01
N GLN A 293 14.93 -5.98 -50.21
CA GLN A 293 16.36 -6.29 -50.16
C GLN A 293 17.39 -5.26 -49.67
N TYR A 294 17.89 -5.55 -48.46
CA TYR A 294 19.25 -5.23 -48.02
C TYR A 294 20.31 -5.91 -48.90
N ILE A 295 21.22 -5.15 -49.50
CA ILE A 295 22.63 -5.53 -49.77
C ILE A 295 23.55 -4.31 -49.59
N PHE A 296 24.54 -4.45 -48.69
CA PHE A 296 25.68 -3.56 -48.38
C PHE A 296 26.79 -3.80 -49.44
N GLU A 297 27.64 -2.86 -49.90
CA GLU A 297 28.72 -2.10 -49.23
C GLU A 297 29.45 -1.34 -50.38
N GLU A 298 29.92 -0.09 -50.30
CA GLU A 298 31.28 0.29 -49.88
C GLU A 298 31.47 1.83 -50.08
N THR A 299 31.83 2.55 -49.02
CA THR A 299 32.94 3.54 -48.94
C THR A 299 32.83 4.29 -47.60
N THR A 300 33.81 4.10 -46.72
CA THR A 300 33.98 4.92 -45.51
C THR A 300 35.23 5.78 -45.62
N PRO A 301 35.08 7.12 -45.52
CA PRO A 301 36.03 7.98 -44.85
C PRO A 301 35.39 8.61 -43.60
N VAL A 302 36.20 8.79 -42.57
CA VAL A 302 35.82 9.17 -41.20
C VAL A 302 35.72 10.70 -41.03
N GLN A 303 34.70 11.13 -40.25
CA GLN A 303 34.56 12.33 -39.40
C GLN A 303 34.56 13.77 -39.97
N SER A 304 33.48 14.50 -39.65
CA SER A 304 33.48 15.58 -38.64
C SER A 304 32.04 15.91 -38.24
N THR A 305 31.64 15.63 -36.99
CA THR A 305 30.47 16.25 -36.35
C THR A 305 30.96 17.55 -35.73
N ASP A 306 30.52 18.69 -36.27
CA ASP A 306 30.29 19.94 -35.54
C ASP A 306 29.84 21.02 -36.55
N ASP A 307 28.52 21.12 -36.72
CA ASP A 307 27.86 22.33 -37.23
C ASP A 307 27.60 23.29 -36.05
N GLU A 308 28.64 23.63 -35.28
CA GLU A 308 28.67 24.88 -34.52
C GLU A 308 29.43 25.92 -35.35
N ALA A 309 28.70 26.88 -35.90
CA ALA A 309 29.29 27.99 -36.62
C ALA A 309 30.21 28.80 -35.70
N PHE A 310 31.51 28.75 -35.96
CA PHE A 310 32.55 29.44 -35.20
C PHE A 310 32.29 30.96 -35.15
N ARG A 311 32.02 31.47 -33.95
CA ARG A 311 32.05 32.91 -33.63
C ARG A 311 33.16 33.19 -32.62
N PRO A 312 34.00 34.21 -32.81
CA PRO A 312 35.00 34.59 -31.82
C PRO A 312 34.30 34.98 -30.51
N LEU A 313 34.76 34.39 -29.39
CA LEU A 313 34.20 34.70 -28.06
C LEU A 313 34.34 36.19 -27.79
N THR A 314 33.27 36.77 -27.27
CA THR A 314 33.33 38.13 -26.73
C THR A 314 34.16 38.13 -25.44
N ASP A 315 34.80 39.26 -25.08
CA ASP A 315 35.67 39.36 -23.89
C ASP A 315 34.98 38.86 -22.61
N ALA A 316 33.65 39.02 -22.50
CA ALA A 316 32.85 38.56 -21.37
C ALA A 316 32.60 37.03 -21.37
N GLU A 317 32.50 36.40 -22.53
CA GLU A 317 32.38 34.94 -22.64
C GLU A 317 33.73 34.27 -22.35
N MET A 318 34.84 34.90 -22.73
CA MET A 318 36.21 34.44 -22.42
C MET A 318 36.50 34.49 -20.91
N GLU A 319 36.03 35.53 -20.21
CA GLU A 319 36.19 35.64 -18.76
C GLU A 319 35.32 34.62 -18.00
N ALA A 320 34.11 34.33 -18.47
CA ALA A 320 33.25 33.27 -17.91
C ALA A 320 33.80 31.85 -18.16
N GLU A 321 34.56 31.66 -19.24
CA GLU A 321 35.22 30.39 -19.53
C GLU A 321 36.49 30.20 -18.67
N LEU A 322 37.28 31.26 -18.48
CA LEU A 322 38.42 31.27 -17.55
C LEU A 322 37.99 30.98 -16.10
N GLU A 323 36.87 31.55 -15.63
CA GLU A 323 36.33 31.23 -14.31
C GLU A 323 35.88 29.75 -14.19
N ARG A 324 35.33 29.17 -15.27
CA ARG A 324 34.97 27.73 -15.29
C ARG A 324 36.21 26.85 -15.24
N MET A 325 37.27 27.22 -15.95
CA MET A 325 38.53 26.48 -15.94
C MET A 325 39.22 26.54 -14.57
N ASP A 326 39.19 27.68 -13.87
CA ASP A 326 39.74 27.80 -12.52
C ASP A 326 38.94 26.97 -11.48
N VAL A 327 37.62 26.87 -11.65
CA VAL A 327 36.78 26.02 -10.78
C VAL A 327 37.00 24.54 -11.06
N GLU A 328 37.19 24.14 -12.32
CA GLU A 328 37.59 22.77 -12.67
C GLU A 328 38.98 22.42 -12.16
N PHE A 329 39.93 23.35 -12.25
CA PHE A 329 41.29 23.15 -11.77
C PHE A 329 41.30 22.92 -10.25
N LYS A 330 40.52 23.69 -9.48
CA LYS A 330 40.32 23.44 -8.03
C LYS A 330 39.68 22.09 -7.74
N ARG A 331 38.74 21.65 -8.58
CA ARG A 331 38.08 20.34 -8.44
C ARG A 331 39.04 19.18 -8.73
N MET A 332 39.98 19.37 -9.66
CA MET A 332 41.06 18.40 -9.92
C MET A 332 42.11 18.42 -8.81
N GLU A 333 42.48 19.58 -8.28
CA GLU A 333 43.44 19.70 -7.18
C GLU A 333 42.91 19.05 -5.88
N ASP A 334 41.62 19.20 -5.57
CA ASP A 334 40.97 18.52 -4.44
C ASP A 334 40.85 17.00 -4.64
N ASN A 335 40.69 16.54 -5.88
CA ASN A 335 40.70 15.11 -6.20
C ASN A 335 42.12 14.54 -6.07
N PHE A 336 43.15 15.24 -6.54
CA PHE A 336 44.55 14.86 -6.35
C PHE A 336 44.94 14.80 -4.86
N ARG A 337 44.46 15.75 -4.04
CA ARG A 337 44.70 15.76 -2.59
C ARG A 337 43.97 14.63 -1.85
N LYS A 338 42.91 14.07 -2.43
CA LYS A 338 42.23 12.87 -1.92
C LYS A 338 42.90 11.58 -2.38
N GLU A 339 43.42 11.55 -3.59
CA GLU A 339 44.19 10.39 -4.10
C GLU A 339 45.56 10.24 -3.42
N GLU A 340 46.21 11.33 -2.98
CA GLU A 340 47.37 11.23 -2.07
C GLU A 340 47.03 10.61 -0.70
N HIS A 341 45.75 10.68 -0.30
CA HIS A 341 45.23 10.09 0.92
C HIS A 341 44.78 8.63 0.75
N ASP A 342 44.89 8.09 -0.47
CA ASP A 342 44.75 6.67 -0.81
C ASP A 342 46.12 5.93 -0.77
N LYS A 343 47.13 6.49 -0.08
CA LYS A 343 48.35 5.82 0.41
C LYS A 343 48.26 5.55 1.91
#